data_AF-A0A1B8P600-F1
#
_entry.id   AF-A0A1B8P600-F1
#
_cell.length_a   1.000
_cell.length_b   1.000
_cell.length_c   1.000
_cell.angle_alpha   90.00
_cell.angle_beta   90.00
_cell.angle_gamma   90.00
#
_symmetry.space_group_name_H-M   'P 1'
#
loop_
_entity.id
_entity.type
_entity.pdbx_description
1 polymer ?
#
loop_
_entity_poly.entity_id
_entity_poly.type
_entity_poly.pdbx_seq_one_letter_code
_entity_poly.pdbx_strand_id
1 'polypeptide(L)' 'MAGATGCNQLSGSYRLEGDRLSFGPLVTTRMACMNGADVESRFLAALEDTTSYRVLADRLELYDDEGKLLALFAVQHLT' A
#
# COMPACT_ATOMS: atom_id res chain seq x y z
N MET A 1 -3.75 7.66 -6.69
CA MET A 1 -3.32 7.62 -5.28
C MET A 1 -1.98 8.32 -5.14
N ALA A 2 -1.73 8.89 -3.97
CA ALA A 2 -0.44 9.46 -3.59
C ALA A 2 -0.18 9.15 -2.10
N GLY A 3 1.08 9.08 -1.71
CA GLY A 3 1.45 8.76 -0.33
C GLY A 3 2.97 8.80 -0.12
N ALA A 4 3.41 8.19 0.98
CA ALA A 4 4.83 8.00 1.27
C ALA A 4 5.09 6.54 1.66
N THR A 5 6.22 6.00 1.24
CA THR A 5 6.68 4.63 1.55
C THR A 5 7.57 4.60 2.80
N GLY A 6 7.49 5.63 3.65
CA GLY A 6 8.37 5.86 4.79
C GLY A 6 9.50 6.84 4.45
N CYS A 7 10.33 6.51 3.48
CA CYS A 7 11.38 7.41 2.98
C CYS A 7 10.91 8.21 1.77
N ASN A 8 10.36 7.54 0.75
CA ASN A 8 10.09 8.12 -0.56
C ASN A 8 8.64 8.53 -0.72
N GLN A 9 8.40 9.45 -1.65
CA GLN A 9 7.04 9.76 -2.10
C GLN A 9 6.59 8.69 -3.09
N LEU A 10 5.34 8.27 -2.96
CA LEU A 10 4.67 7.32 -3.84
C LEU A 10 3.56 8.03 -4.61
N SER A 11 3.44 7.72 -5.89
CA SER A 11 2.31 8.06 -6.73
C SER A 11 1.92 6.88 -7.60
N GLY A 12 0.65 6.77 -7.95
CA GLY A 12 0.18 5.70 -8.82
C GLY A 12 -1.32 5.77 -9.06
N SER A 13 -1.82 4.77 -9.78
CA SER A 13 -3.24 4.53 -9.97
C SER A 13 -3.66 3.25 -9.27
N TYR A 14 -4.96 3.12 -9.03
CA TYR A 14 -5.56 1.88 -8.58
C TYR A 14 -6.88 1.67 -9.31
N ARG A 15 -7.34 0.42 -9.39
CA ARG A 15 -8.66 0.06 -9.90
C ARG A 15 -9.43 -0.64 -8.79
N LEU A 16 -10.70 -0.26 -8.65
CA LEU A 16 -11.62 -0.82 -7.67
C LEU A 16 -12.83 -1.40 -8.41
N GLU A 17 -13.09 -2.69 -8.21
CA GLU A 17 -14.21 -3.41 -8.82
C GLU A 17 -14.87 -4.29 -7.76
N GLY A 18 -15.85 -3.74 -7.05
CA GLY A 18 -16.47 -4.41 -5.91
C GLY A 18 -15.49 -4.57 -4.75
N ASP A 19 -15.16 -5.82 -4.42
CA ASP A 19 -14.17 -6.23 -3.41
C ASP A 19 -12.76 -6.42 -3.99
N ARG A 20 -12.60 -6.33 -5.31
CA ARG A 20 -11.29 -6.40 -5.96
C ARG A 20 -10.62 -5.03 -5.97
N LEU A 21 -9.38 -5.01 -5.53
CA LEU A 21 -8.49 -3.85 -5.58
C LEU A 21 -7.21 -4.28 -6.26
N SER A 22 -6.78 -3.54 -7.28
CA SER A 22 -5.45 -3.71 -7.86
C SER A 22 -4.78 -2.36 -8.06
N PHE A 23 -3.46 -2.36 -7.89
CA PHE A 23 -2.65 -1.19 -8.09
C PHE A 23 -2.08 -1.20 -9.52
N GLY A 24 -2.17 -0.05 -10.18
CA GLY A 24 -1.50 0.16 -11.46
C GLY A 24 -0.01 0.43 -11.26
N PRO A 25 0.70 0.87 -12.31
CA PRO A 25 2.11 1.24 -12.20
C PRO A 25 2.35 2.23 -11.05
N LEU A 26 3.24 1.85 -10.15
CA LEU A 26 3.66 2.65 -9.00
C LEU A 26 4.95 3.39 -9.34
N VAL A 27 5.02 4.66 -8.96
CA VAL A 27 6.19 5.52 -9.14
C VAL A 27 6.64 6.04 -7.79
N THR A 28 7.90 5.79 -7.45
CA THR A 28 8.53 6.33 -6.24
C THR A 28 9.69 7.26 -6.56
N THR A 29 9.97 8.19 -5.64
CA THR A 29 11.24 8.93 -5.64
C THR A 29 12.40 8.01 -5.24
N ARG A 30 13.65 8.44 -5.46
CA ARG A 30 14.87 7.71 -5.05
C ARG A 30 15.71 8.52 -4.08
N MET A 31 15.19 8.76 -2.89
CA MET A 31 15.93 9.37 -1.79
C MET A 31 16.76 8.31 -1.07
N ALA A 32 18.01 8.64 -0.76
CA ALA A 32 18.89 7.78 0.01
C ALA A 32 18.60 7.96 1.51
N CYS A 33 17.77 7.09 2.07
CA CYS A 33 17.56 7.03 3.52
C CYS A 33 18.52 6.02 4.16
N MET A 34 19.17 6.42 5.27
CA MET A 34 20.06 5.54 6.03
C MET A 34 19.33 4.35 6.67
N ASN A 35 18.00 4.47 6.88
CA ASN A 35 17.13 3.45 7.48
C ASN A 35 15.83 3.35 6.67
N GLY A 36 15.22 2.15 6.62
CA GLY A 36 13.84 1.97 6.11
C GLY A 36 13.69 1.47 4.66
N ALA A 37 14.79 1.17 3.96
CA ALA A 37 14.73 0.60 2.60
C ALA A 37 13.96 -0.73 2.55
N ASP A 38 14.16 -1.60 3.54
CA ASP A 38 13.43 -2.89 3.61
C ASP A 38 11.91 -2.70 3.81
N VAL A 39 11.52 -1.65 4.52
CA VAL A 39 10.11 -1.32 4.74
C VAL A 39 9.48 -0.84 3.45
N GLU A 40 10.17 0.03 2.71
CA GLU A 40 9.71 0.50 1.40
C GLU A 40 9.52 -0.66 0.42
N SER A 41 10.51 -1.55 0.28
CA SER A 41 10.41 -2.69 -0.64
C SER A 41 9.25 -3.62 -0.27
N ARG A 42 9.06 -3.93 1.01
CA ARG A 42 7.93 -4.77 1.47
C ARG A 42 6.58 -4.09 1.27
N PHE A 43 6.52 -2.78 1.47
CA PHE A 43 5.31 -2.00 1.24
C PHE A 43 4.92 -1.99 -0.24
N LEU A 44 5.89 -1.75 -1.14
CA LEU A 44 5.63 -1.79 -2.58
C LEU A 44 5.20 -3.19 -3.05
N ALA A 45 5.88 -4.25 -2.59
CA ALA A 45 5.50 -5.62 -2.92
C ALA A 45 4.07 -5.94 -2.46
N ALA A 46 3.69 -5.52 -1.24
CA ALA A 46 2.33 -5.71 -0.76
C ALA A 46 1.28 -5.01 -1.66
N LEU A 47 1.58 -3.82 -2.18
CA LEU A 47 0.69 -3.14 -3.12
C LEU A 47 0.63 -3.86 -4.48
N GLU A 48 1.77 -4.32 -5.00
CA GLU A 48 1.83 -5.05 -6.27
C GLU A 48 1.06 -6.38 -6.23
N ASP A 49 1.13 -7.09 -5.09
CA ASP A 49 0.48 -8.40 -4.90
C ASP A 49 -1.00 -8.30 -4.47
N THR A 50 -1.50 -7.10 -4.17
CA THR A 50 -2.89 -6.92 -3.69
C THR A 50 -3.90 -7.25 -4.78
N THR A 51 -4.87 -8.09 -4.46
CA THR A 51 -6.02 -8.41 -5.33
C THR A 51 -7.36 -8.09 -4.70
N SER A 52 -7.43 -8.02 -3.36
CA SER A 52 -8.65 -7.66 -2.62
C SER A 52 -8.34 -6.85 -1.37
N TYR A 53 -9.37 -6.22 -0.81
CA TYR A 53 -9.23 -5.31 0.33
C TYR A 53 -10.42 -5.44 1.28
N ARG A 54 -10.20 -5.02 2.53
CA ARG A 54 -11.25 -4.85 3.52
C ARG A 54 -11.09 -3.54 4.25
N VAL A 55 -12.14 -2.73 4.22
CA VAL A 55 -12.22 -1.50 5.02
C VAL A 55 -12.99 -1.83 6.31
N LEU A 56 -12.36 -1.61 7.45
CA LEU A 56 -12.96 -1.65 8.78
C LEU A 56 -13.01 -0.22 9.36
N ALA A 57 -13.65 -0.07 10.51
CA ALA A 57 -13.85 1.24 11.14
C ALA A 57 -12.55 2.01 11.42
N ASP A 58 -11.48 1.28 11.76
CA ASP A 58 -10.20 1.84 12.22
C ASP A 58 -9.00 1.45 11.33
N ARG A 59 -9.22 0.64 10.29
CA ARG A 59 -8.14 0.14 9.45
C ARG A 59 -8.56 -0.27 8.04
N LEU A 60 -7.57 -0.28 7.16
CA LEU A 60 -7.59 -0.92 5.85
C LEU A 60 -6.70 -2.17 5.89
N GLU A 61 -7.20 -3.27 5.35
CA GLU A 61 -6.47 -4.53 5.17
C GLU A 61 -6.39 -4.86 3.68
N LEU A 62 -5.22 -5.32 3.23
CA LEU A 62 -4.96 -5.72 1.85
C LEU A 62 -4.58 -7.20 1.79
N TYR A 63 -5.07 -7.90 0.78
CA TYR A 63 -4.93 -9.35 0.63
C TYR A 63 -4.49 -9.74 -0.79
N ASP A 64 -3.73 -10.83 -0.88
CA ASP A 64 -3.45 -11.49 -2.17
C ASP A 64 -4.62 -12.35 -2.64
N ASP A 65 -4.45 -13.03 -3.77
CA ASP A 65 -5.45 -13.93 -4.37
C ASP A 65 -5.70 -15.22 -3.57
N GLU A 66 -4.75 -15.63 -2.73
CA GLU A 66 -4.90 -16.74 -1.77
C GLU A 66 -5.63 -16.31 -0.48
N GLY A 67 -5.90 -15.01 -0.31
CA GLY A 67 -6.55 -14.46 0.88
C GLY A 67 -5.61 -14.24 2.06
N LYS A 68 -4.30 -14.24 1.84
CA LYS A 68 -3.29 -13.93 2.86
C LYS A 68 -3.19 -12.42 3.04
N LEU A 69 -3.14 -11.98 4.31
CA LEU A 69 -2.98 -10.57 4.66
C LEU A 69 -1.57 -10.08 4.27
N LEU A 70 -1.52 -9.08 3.40
CA LEU A 70 -0.29 -8.46 2.91
C LEU A 70 0.09 -7.21 3.73
N ALA A 71 -0.89 -6.36 4.02
CA ALA A 71 -0.66 -5.10 4.73
C ALA A 71 -1.89 -4.66 5.54
N LEU A 72 -1.63 -3.94 6.64
CA LEU A 72 -2.64 -3.30 7.48
C LEU A 72 -2.27 -1.83 7.68
N PHE A 73 -3.23 -0.94 7.47
CA PHE A 73 -3.09 0.50 7.66
C PHE A 73 -4.11 0.98 8.68
N ALA A 74 -3.64 1.62 9.75
CA ALA A 74 -4.55 2.28 10.69
C ALA A 74 -5.01 3.62 10.13
N VAL A 75 -6.27 3.97 10.35
CA VAL A 75 -6.76 5.32 10.09
C VAL A 75 -6.15 6.26 11.13
N GLN A 76 -5.40 7.27 10.68
CA GLN A 76 -5.02 8.40 11.51
C GLN A 76 -5.86 9.62 11.13
N HIS A 77 -6.69 10.07 12.07
CA HIS A 77 -7.29 11.39 11.99
C HIS A 77 -6.26 12.40 12.47
N LEU A 78 -5.79 13.26 11.57
CA LEU A 78 -5.03 14.44 11.93
C LEU A 78 -6.02 15.47 12.49
N THR A 79 -6.09 15.58 13.81
CA THR A 79 -6.71 16.71 14.52
C THR A 79 -5.86 17.96 14.41
#